data_AF-A0A7V5C5E6-F1
#
_entry.id   AF-A0A7V5C5E6-F1
#
_cell.length_a   1.000
_cell.length_b   1.000
_cell.length_c   1.000
_cell.angle_alpha   90.00
_cell.angle_beta   90.00
_cell.angle_gamma   90.00
#
_symmetry.space_group_name_H-M   'P 1'
#
loop_
_entity.id
_entity.type
_entity.pdbx_description
1 polymer ?
#
loop_
_entity_poly.entity_id
_entity_poly.type
_entity_poly.pdbx_seq_one_letter_code
_entity_poly.pdbx_strand_id
1 'polypeptide(L)'
;MKIYLNKNKLLADKYQQLLASNWTSETMRDSLKLADSFLGNCDPPLGFSELIQSHGKSLLPDFFISTRFKNYLKDQSALLNSKNLPGIPGKIPKRRSPSKIRYSRLTLEIVYNLAFPIFLARKNEDNFILEGDIRFFRDIQSLIFILASDFILPRLREHRLREESDYLNLVMFTHSLMVWHNHPAHQNQLFSIVFDNMGFHEAVIECLHTAFRLTSPEEHDYLTKAQAYWAALIDAKMPDRAKEFILRLLRNSPEAYFDEIKEIIELTFALEQRC
;
A
#
# COMPACT_ATOMS: atom_id res chain seq x y z
N MET A 1 -0.55 21.60 17.37
CA MET A 1 0.84 21.81 16.87
C MET A 1 0.92 21.62 15.35
N LYS A 2 1.61 22.48 14.59
CA LYS A 2 1.81 22.28 13.13
C LYS A 2 3.12 21.53 12.89
N ILE A 3 3.10 20.51 12.03
CA ILE A 3 4.29 19.80 11.58
C ILE A 3 4.42 20.05 10.09
N TYR A 4 5.52 20.70 9.70
CA TYR A 4 5.78 21.04 8.32
C TYR A 4 6.73 20.03 7.69
N LEU A 5 6.24 19.28 6.71
CA LEU A 5 7.01 18.30 5.95
C LEU A 5 7.73 19.01 4.80
N ASN A 6 9.05 18.90 4.72
CA ASN A 6 9.85 19.61 3.72
C ASN A 6 10.66 18.64 2.84
N LYS A 7 10.32 18.60 1.55
CA LYS A 7 11.08 17.86 0.54
C LYS A 7 12.30 18.66 0.13
N ASN A 8 13.48 18.06 0.28
CA ASN A 8 14.70 18.58 -0.34
C ASN A 8 15.02 17.81 -1.63
N LYS A 9 15.89 18.40 -2.46
CA LYS A 9 16.29 17.83 -3.75
C LYS A 9 16.92 16.44 -3.60
N LEU A 10 17.76 16.24 -2.59
CA LEU A 10 18.44 14.98 -2.35
C LEU A 10 17.48 13.82 -2.06
N LEU A 11 16.39 14.08 -1.31
CA LEU A 11 15.35 13.09 -1.05
C LEU A 11 14.54 12.78 -2.32
N ALA A 12 14.25 13.80 -3.13
CA ALA A 12 13.56 13.63 -4.41
C ALA A 12 14.38 12.79 -5.41
N ASP A 13 15.67 13.09 -5.55
CA ASP A 13 16.59 12.36 -6.43
C ASP A 13 16.71 10.89 -5.97
N LYS A 14 16.79 10.66 -4.65
CA LYS A 14 16.80 9.30 -4.08
C LYS A 14 15.49 8.55 -4.34
N TYR A 15 14.34 9.22 -4.22
CA TYR A 15 13.05 8.63 -4.55
C TYR A 15 12.99 8.17 -6.01
N GLN A 16 13.41 9.02 -6.95
CA GLN A 16 13.45 8.69 -8.37
C GLN A 16 14.38 7.50 -8.67
N GLN A 17 15.54 7.43 -8.02
CA GLN A 17 16.44 6.28 -8.13
C GLN A 17 15.79 4.98 -7.66
N LEU A 18 15.03 5.03 -6.56
CA LEU A 18 14.33 3.84 -6.05
C LEU A 18 13.22 3.38 -6.99
N LEU A 19 12.49 4.29 -7.63
CA LEU A 19 11.46 3.95 -8.62
C LEU A 19 12.03 3.21 -9.85
N ALA A 20 13.26 3.53 -10.25
CA ALA A 20 13.95 2.88 -11.37
C ALA A 20 14.71 1.61 -10.97
N SER A 21 14.74 1.27 -9.69
CA SER A 21 15.50 0.12 -9.17
C SER A 21 14.68 -1.17 -9.22
N ASN A 22 15.39 -2.31 -9.26
CA ASN A 22 14.75 -3.61 -9.07
C ASN A 22 14.13 -3.70 -7.67
N TRP A 23 12.93 -4.26 -7.56
CA TRP A 23 12.25 -4.38 -6.27
C TRP A 23 12.82 -5.53 -5.44
N THR A 24 13.67 -5.18 -4.48
CA THR A 24 14.41 -6.13 -3.63
C THR A 24 14.32 -5.78 -2.15
N SER A 25 14.89 -6.64 -1.29
CA SER A 25 15.04 -6.36 0.15
C SER A 25 15.86 -5.10 0.46
N GLU A 26 16.76 -4.73 -0.45
CA GLU A 26 17.58 -3.53 -0.34
C GLU A 26 16.76 -2.29 -0.67
N THR A 27 16.00 -2.34 -1.76
CA THR A 27 15.05 -1.28 -2.15
C THR A 27 14.03 -1.00 -1.05
N MET A 28 13.50 -2.05 -0.42
CA MET A 28 12.63 -1.91 0.76
C MET A 28 13.31 -1.15 1.89
N ARG A 29 14.53 -1.55 2.25
CA ARG A 29 15.31 -0.91 3.32
C ARG A 29 15.60 0.56 2.99
N ASP A 30 15.96 0.85 1.75
CA ASP A 30 16.31 2.21 1.34
C ASP A 30 15.09 3.12 1.20
N SER A 31 13.93 2.55 0.86
CA SER A 31 12.63 3.23 0.90
C SER A 31 12.23 3.60 2.33
N LEU A 32 12.43 2.70 3.29
CA LEU A 32 12.19 3.00 4.71
C LEU A 32 13.17 4.05 5.25
N LYS A 33 14.46 3.96 4.91
CA LYS A 33 15.44 5.02 5.25
C LYS A 33 15.06 6.37 4.64
N LEU A 34 14.51 6.38 3.43
CA LEU A 34 14.05 7.60 2.77
C LEU A 34 12.87 8.21 3.55
N ALA A 35 11.88 7.39 3.92
CA ALA A 35 10.76 7.82 4.75
C ALA A 35 11.22 8.38 6.11
N ASP A 36 12.12 7.66 6.78
CA ASP A 36 12.71 8.08 8.05
C ASP A 36 13.51 9.38 7.92
N SER A 37 14.28 9.56 6.85
CA SER A 37 15.02 10.80 6.59
C SER A 37 14.06 11.97 6.34
N PHE A 38 12.97 11.73 5.62
CA PHE A 38 11.95 12.73 5.35
C PHE A 38 11.21 13.16 6.63
N LEU A 39 10.79 12.19 7.45
CA LEU A 39 10.13 12.43 8.74
C LEU A 39 11.08 12.97 9.82
N GLY A 40 12.37 12.63 9.75
CA GLY A 40 13.42 13.10 10.65
C GLY A 40 13.84 14.55 10.41
N ASN A 41 13.55 15.11 9.24
CA ASN A 41 13.78 16.52 8.92
C ASN A 41 12.71 17.46 9.50
N CYS A 42 11.75 16.92 10.26
CA CYS A 42 10.69 17.69 10.92
C CYS A 42 11.07 18.02 12.37
N ASP A 43 10.53 19.12 12.91
CA ASP A 43 10.62 19.45 14.33
C ASP A 43 9.22 19.31 14.98
N PRO A 44 9.02 18.35 15.92
CA PRO A 44 9.96 17.35 16.40
C PRO A 44 10.16 16.20 15.40
N PRO A 45 11.27 15.42 15.47
CA PRO A 45 11.54 14.33 14.54
C PRO A 45 10.58 13.15 14.73
N LEU A 46 10.09 12.59 13.62
CA LEU A 46 9.00 11.59 13.60
C LEU A 46 9.37 10.25 12.94
N GLY A 47 10.66 9.99 12.71
CA GLY A 47 11.11 8.76 12.06
C GLY A 47 11.15 7.55 12.99
N PHE A 48 11.22 6.36 12.39
CA PHE A 48 11.29 5.06 13.08
C PHE A 48 12.67 4.76 13.70
N SER A 49 13.76 5.23 13.07
CA SER A 49 15.12 4.83 13.40
C SER A 49 15.52 4.94 14.90
N GLU A 50 16.38 4.03 15.35
CA GLU A 50 17.00 4.05 16.68
C GLU A 50 17.78 5.37 16.96
N LEU A 51 18.26 6.05 15.92
CA LEU A 51 18.91 7.36 16.03
C LEU A 51 17.98 8.43 16.65
N ILE A 52 16.68 8.35 16.39
CA ILE A 52 15.65 9.27 16.94
C ILE A 52 15.21 8.83 18.34
N GLN A 53 15.46 7.57 18.74
CA GLN A 53 15.17 7.06 20.09
C GLN A 53 16.13 7.60 21.16
N SER A 54 17.27 8.19 20.75
CA SER A 54 18.23 8.86 21.65
C SER A 54 17.66 10.11 22.34
N HIS A 55 16.51 10.64 21.88
CA HIS A 55 15.76 11.71 22.55
C HIS A 55 14.79 11.23 23.66
N GLY A 56 14.98 10.01 24.18
CA GLY A 56 14.52 9.63 25.51
C GLY A 56 13.06 9.16 25.64
N LYS A 57 12.35 8.86 24.54
CA LYS A 57 11.05 8.18 24.60
C LYS A 57 10.98 7.06 23.56
N SER A 58 10.99 5.82 24.04
CA SER A 58 10.76 4.59 23.27
C SER A 58 9.31 4.56 22.74
N LEU A 59 9.03 5.33 21.69
CA LEU A 59 7.69 5.49 21.13
C LEU A 59 7.14 4.26 20.42
N LEU A 60 8.03 3.38 19.97
CA LEU A 60 7.69 2.26 19.09
C LEU A 60 6.97 1.11 19.81
N PRO A 61 7.51 0.52 20.89
CA PRO A 61 6.80 -0.49 21.66
C PRO A 61 5.44 0.02 22.18
N ASP A 62 5.38 1.29 22.61
CA ASP A 62 4.15 1.89 23.13
C ASP A 62 3.09 2.12 22.04
N PHE A 63 3.50 2.44 20.81
CA PHE A 63 2.59 2.61 19.66
C PHE A 63 1.80 1.33 19.34
N PHE A 64 2.51 0.20 19.19
CA PHE A 64 1.89 -1.11 18.91
C PHE A 64 0.97 -1.60 20.04
N ILE A 65 1.18 -1.08 21.24
CA ILE A 65 0.42 -1.43 22.43
C ILE A 65 -0.69 -0.41 22.71
N SER A 66 -0.64 0.78 22.11
CA SER A 66 -1.57 1.86 22.40
C SER A 66 -3.02 1.46 22.14
N THR A 67 -3.86 1.61 23.17
CA THR A 67 -5.27 1.24 23.11
C THR A 67 -6.01 1.99 22.00
N ARG A 68 -5.58 3.24 21.69
CA ARG A 68 -6.17 4.05 20.61
C ARG A 68 -5.94 3.43 19.25
N PHE A 69 -4.72 3.04 18.90
CA PHE A 69 -4.46 2.43 17.60
C PHE A 69 -5.13 1.06 17.48
N LYS A 70 -5.13 0.27 18.56
CA LYS A 70 -5.85 -1.01 18.58
C LYS A 70 -7.36 -0.84 18.44
N ASN A 71 -7.98 0.09 19.17
CA ASN A 71 -9.41 0.37 19.06
C ASN A 71 -9.74 0.90 17.67
N TYR A 72 -8.91 1.79 17.14
CA TYR A 72 -9.06 2.31 15.80
C TYR A 72 -9.07 1.19 14.74
N LEU A 73 -8.10 0.27 14.80
CA LEU A 73 -8.09 -0.90 13.92
C LEU A 73 -9.32 -1.82 14.14
N LYS A 74 -9.81 -1.95 15.38
CA LYS A 74 -11.00 -2.74 15.69
C LYS A 74 -12.25 -2.12 15.08
N ASP A 75 -12.40 -0.80 15.19
CA ASP A 75 -13.53 -0.06 14.63
C ASP A 75 -13.54 -0.20 13.10
N GLN A 76 -12.38 -0.08 12.45
CA GLN A 76 -12.27 -0.31 11.00
C GLN A 76 -12.61 -1.75 10.62
N SER A 77 -12.08 -2.73 11.34
CA SER A 77 -12.42 -4.14 11.09
C SER A 77 -13.91 -4.44 11.32
N ALA A 78 -14.55 -3.77 12.28
CA ALA A 78 -15.97 -3.93 12.60
C ALA A 78 -16.89 -3.30 11.55
N LEU A 79 -16.52 -2.13 11.01
CA LEU A 79 -17.29 -1.43 9.95
C LEU A 79 -17.47 -2.29 8.70
N LEU A 80 -16.53 -3.19 8.44
CA LEU A 80 -16.54 -4.03 7.24
C LEU A 80 -17.34 -5.32 7.42
N ASN A 81 -17.72 -5.66 8.66
CA ASN A 81 -18.47 -6.86 9.05
C ASN A 81 -18.02 -8.16 8.34
N SER A 82 -16.74 -8.22 7.96
CA SER A 82 -16.19 -9.29 7.15
C SER A 82 -15.42 -10.23 8.06
N LYS A 83 -15.96 -11.44 8.25
CA LYS A 83 -15.26 -12.55 8.92
C LYS A 83 -13.94 -12.92 8.25
N ASN A 84 -13.71 -12.40 7.05
CA ASN A 84 -12.57 -12.74 6.21
C ASN A 84 -11.38 -11.81 6.45
N LEU A 85 -11.55 -10.64 7.09
CA LEU A 85 -10.41 -9.80 7.44
C LEU A 85 -9.55 -10.42 8.55
N PRO A 86 -8.21 -10.33 8.47
CA PRO A 86 -7.35 -10.81 9.54
C PRO A 86 -7.64 -10.06 10.84
N GLY A 87 -7.83 -10.82 11.91
CA GLY A 87 -7.99 -10.25 13.25
C GLY A 87 -6.71 -9.55 13.70
N ILE A 88 -6.85 -8.49 14.50
CA ILE A 88 -5.71 -7.84 15.13
C ILE A 88 -5.01 -8.86 16.04
N PRO A 89 -3.72 -9.18 15.82
CA PRO A 89 -3.03 -10.13 16.67
C PRO A 89 -2.98 -9.60 18.10
N GLY A 90 -3.32 -10.45 19.08
CA GLY A 90 -3.28 -10.06 20.49
C GLY A 90 -1.88 -9.64 20.96
N LYS A 91 -0.84 -10.25 20.38
CA LYS A 91 0.57 -9.89 20.52
C LYS A 91 1.38 -10.41 19.33
N ILE A 92 2.42 -9.69 18.93
CA ILE A 92 3.46 -10.23 18.03
C ILE A 92 4.35 -11.16 18.85
N PRO A 93 4.51 -12.45 18.48
CA PRO A 93 5.31 -13.39 19.27
C PRO A 93 6.79 -13.01 19.32
N LYS A 94 7.44 -13.22 20.47
CA LYS A 94 8.89 -13.09 20.57
C LYS A 94 9.56 -14.15 19.69
N ARG A 95 10.21 -13.73 18.61
CA ARG A 95 10.92 -14.62 17.67
C ARG A 95 12.33 -14.93 18.19
N ARG A 96 12.80 -16.16 17.97
CA ARG A 96 14.14 -16.63 18.39
C ARG A 96 15.14 -16.80 17.24
N SER A 97 14.65 -17.10 16.03
CA SER A 97 15.49 -17.23 14.85
C SER A 97 15.94 -15.85 14.34
N PRO A 98 17.23 -15.65 14.00
CA PRO A 98 17.72 -14.37 13.47
C PRO A 98 16.94 -13.86 12.27
N SER A 99 16.58 -14.73 11.32
CA SER A 99 15.79 -14.35 10.14
C SER A 99 14.39 -13.89 10.52
N LYS A 100 13.72 -14.62 11.42
CA LYS A 100 12.38 -14.26 11.91
C LYS A 100 12.40 -12.95 12.72
N ILE A 101 13.43 -12.72 13.52
CA ILE A 101 13.62 -11.45 14.24
C ILE A 101 13.77 -10.30 13.25
N ARG A 102 14.60 -10.47 12.20
CA ARG A 102 14.79 -9.46 11.16
C ARG A 102 13.48 -9.09 10.47
N TYR A 103 12.73 -10.08 9.98
CA TYR A 103 11.46 -9.82 9.28
C TYR A 103 10.39 -9.26 10.21
N SER A 104 10.31 -9.72 11.46
CA SER A 104 9.38 -9.17 12.45
C SER A 104 9.67 -7.69 12.72
N ARG A 105 10.94 -7.30 12.89
CA ARG A 105 11.34 -5.89 13.03
C ARG A 105 11.02 -5.07 11.79
N LEU A 106 11.32 -5.60 10.60
CA LEU A 106 11.04 -4.94 9.34
C LEU A 106 9.53 -4.69 9.14
N THR A 107 8.67 -5.65 9.50
CA THR A 107 7.22 -5.46 9.49
C THR A 107 6.78 -4.31 10.40
N LEU A 108 7.37 -4.19 11.59
CA LEU A 108 7.03 -3.10 12.51
C LEU A 108 7.40 -1.72 11.91
N GLU A 109 8.54 -1.63 11.24
CA GLU A 109 8.98 -0.41 10.54
C GLU A 109 8.04 0.00 9.41
N ILE A 110 7.57 -0.99 8.65
CA ILE A 110 6.57 -0.77 7.59
C ILE A 110 5.25 -0.30 8.18
N VAL A 111 4.77 -0.98 9.22
CA VAL A 111 3.50 -0.65 9.87
C VAL A 111 3.55 0.78 10.41
N TYR A 112 4.65 1.19 11.03
CA TYR A 112 4.82 2.55 11.52
C TYR A 112 4.69 3.58 10.39
N ASN A 113 5.40 3.36 9.28
CA ASN A 113 5.39 4.28 8.14
C ASN A 113 4.01 4.35 7.46
N LEU A 114 3.31 3.23 7.29
CA LEU A 114 1.99 3.20 6.68
C LEU A 114 0.88 3.72 7.61
N ALA A 115 1.03 3.55 8.93
CA ALA A 115 0.09 4.07 9.92
C ALA A 115 0.28 5.56 10.18
N PHE A 116 1.35 6.21 9.70
CA PHE A 116 1.47 7.66 9.73
C PHE A 116 0.41 8.30 8.80
N PRO A 117 -0.38 9.30 9.26
CA PRO A 117 -0.25 10.05 10.51
C PRO A 117 -1.22 9.66 11.63
N ILE A 118 -1.89 8.51 11.53
CA ILE A 118 -2.95 8.06 12.46
C ILE A 118 -2.44 8.06 13.93
N PHE A 119 -1.14 7.87 14.15
CA PHE A 119 -0.53 7.84 15.49
C PHE A 119 -0.12 9.21 16.05
N LEU A 120 0.02 10.25 15.23
CA LEU A 120 0.42 11.58 15.68
C LEU A 120 -0.64 12.23 16.58
N ALA A 121 -1.89 11.79 16.47
CA ALA A 121 -2.94 12.18 17.39
C ALA A 121 -2.67 11.59 18.79
N ARG A 122 -1.87 12.30 19.60
CA ARG A 122 -1.62 11.96 21.01
C ARG A 122 -2.83 12.26 21.89
N LYS A 123 -2.73 11.77 23.13
CA LYS A 123 -3.80 11.56 24.11
C LYS A 123 -4.46 12.84 24.66
N ASN A 124 -3.88 14.02 24.45
CA ASN A 124 -4.43 15.31 24.93
C ASN A 124 -4.18 16.42 23.88
N GLU A 125 -5.26 17.02 23.38
CA GLU A 125 -5.43 18.42 22.95
C GLU A 125 -4.56 19.08 21.86
N ASP A 126 -3.50 18.46 21.35
CA ASP A 126 -2.82 18.98 20.15
C ASP A 126 -3.39 18.38 18.88
N ASN A 127 -4.25 19.13 18.18
CA ASN A 127 -4.52 18.88 16.78
C ASN A 127 -3.19 19.04 16.03
N PHE A 128 -2.59 17.92 15.62
CA PHE A 128 -1.45 17.92 14.72
C PHE A 128 -1.95 18.20 13.31
N ILE A 129 -1.62 19.37 12.79
CA ILE A 129 -1.89 19.71 11.39
C ILE A 129 -0.61 19.43 10.63
N LEU A 130 -0.67 18.45 9.73
CA LEU A 130 0.39 18.23 8.75
C LEU A 130 0.23 19.24 7.62
N GLU A 131 1.30 19.97 7.35
CA GLU A 131 1.40 20.93 6.25
C GLU A 131 2.70 20.67 5.46
N GLY A 132 2.82 21.26 4.26
CA GLY A 132 3.99 21.08 3.39
C GLY A 132 3.84 19.93 2.39
N ASP A 133 4.93 19.21 2.11
CA ASP A 133 5.06 18.23 1.03
C ASP A 133 4.42 16.87 1.34
N ILE A 134 3.16 16.87 1.80
CA ILE A 134 2.39 15.66 2.15
C ILE A 134 2.29 14.70 0.96
N ARG A 135 2.17 15.23 -0.27
CA ARG A 135 2.10 14.40 -1.48
C ARG A 135 3.37 13.56 -1.67
N PHE A 136 4.53 14.15 -1.47
CA PHE A 136 5.80 13.43 -1.56
C PHE A 136 5.91 12.33 -0.50
N PHE A 137 5.40 12.58 0.71
CA PHE A 137 5.34 11.52 1.72
C PHE A 137 4.43 10.36 1.29
N ARG A 138 3.27 10.67 0.70
CA ARG A 138 2.37 9.66 0.14
C ARG A 138 3.03 8.87 -0.99
N ASP A 139 3.82 9.51 -1.84
CA ASP A 139 4.57 8.86 -2.91
C ASP A 139 5.57 7.82 -2.35
N ILE A 140 6.25 8.17 -1.23
CA ILE A 140 7.12 7.23 -0.51
C ILE A 140 6.30 6.10 0.13
N GLN A 141 5.14 6.41 0.74
CA GLN A 141 4.26 5.41 1.33
C GLN A 141 3.72 4.43 0.28
N SER A 142 3.37 4.88 -0.92
CA SER A 142 2.95 4.03 -2.04
C SER A 142 4.06 3.07 -2.47
N LEU A 143 5.32 3.54 -2.53
CA LEU A 143 6.46 2.66 -2.82
C LEU A 143 6.64 1.61 -1.73
N ILE A 144 6.58 2.01 -0.46
CA ILE A 144 6.62 1.09 0.69
C ILE A 144 5.48 0.08 0.63
N PHE A 145 4.28 0.53 0.25
CA PHE A 145 3.08 -0.31 0.15
C PHE A 145 3.24 -1.40 -0.90
N ILE A 146 3.70 -1.04 -2.10
CA ILE A 146 3.92 -2.00 -3.19
C ILE A 146 5.03 -2.98 -2.82
N LEU A 147 6.15 -2.50 -2.29
CA LEU A 147 7.24 -3.38 -1.82
C LEU A 147 6.80 -4.28 -0.66
N ALA A 148 5.90 -3.81 0.20
CA ALA A 148 5.31 -4.63 1.25
C ALA A 148 4.48 -5.78 0.68
N SER A 149 3.67 -5.50 -0.35
CA SER A 149 2.90 -6.51 -1.09
C SER A 149 3.81 -7.52 -1.77
N ASP A 150 4.70 -7.06 -2.64
CA ASP A 150 5.34 -7.93 -3.63
C ASP A 150 6.58 -8.65 -3.07
N PHE A 151 7.17 -8.08 -2.01
CA PHE A 151 8.38 -8.63 -1.42
C PHE A 151 8.16 -9.10 0.02
N ILE A 152 7.56 -8.29 0.89
CA ILE A 152 7.53 -8.59 2.33
C ILE A 152 6.49 -9.66 2.66
N LEU A 153 5.26 -9.53 2.21
CA LEU A 153 4.20 -10.51 2.50
C LEU A 153 4.59 -11.94 2.04
N PRO A 154 5.14 -12.16 0.83
CA PRO A 154 5.67 -13.47 0.44
C PRO A 154 6.72 -14.01 1.41
N ARG A 155 7.70 -13.19 1.82
CA ARG A 155 8.73 -13.61 2.79
C ARG A 155 8.17 -13.95 4.16
N LEU A 156 7.15 -13.21 4.63
CA LEU A 156 6.48 -13.53 5.89
C LEU A 156 5.78 -14.91 5.81
N ARG A 157 5.13 -15.23 4.68
CA ARG A 157 4.52 -16.55 4.44
C ARG A 157 5.57 -17.65 4.42
N GLU A 158 6.66 -17.47 3.66
CA GLU A 158 7.80 -18.42 3.60
C GLU A 158 8.37 -18.74 5.00
N HIS A 159 8.50 -17.71 5.85
CA HIS A 159 9.01 -17.85 7.21
C HIS A 159 7.96 -18.27 8.25
N ARG A 160 6.70 -18.50 7.84
CA ARG A 160 5.56 -18.84 8.71
C ARG A 160 5.35 -17.81 9.81
N LEU A 161 5.33 -16.53 9.43
CA LEU A 161 5.11 -15.36 10.29
C LEU A 161 3.69 -14.83 10.10
N ARG A 162 2.70 -15.64 10.49
CA ARG A 162 1.29 -15.35 10.25
C ARG A 162 0.83 -14.08 10.97
N GLU A 163 1.19 -13.89 12.24
CA GLU A 163 0.76 -12.73 13.00
C GLU A 163 1.28 -11.41 12.41
N GLU A 164 2.51 -11.39 11.91
CA GLU A 164 3.08 -10.25 11.19
C GLU A 164 2.40 -10.02 9.84
N SER A 165 2.11 -11.09 9.09
CA SER A 165 1.40 -11.01 7.81
C SER A 165 -0.01 -10.47 7.96
N ASP A 166 -0.77 -11.00 8.92
CA ASP A 166 -2.15 -10.61 9.23
C ASP A 166 -2.19 -9.13 9.64
N TYR A 167 -1.23 -8.71 10.47
CA TYR A 167 -1.14 -7.33 10.92
C TYR A 167 -0.76 -6.35 9.80
N LEU A 168 0.21 -6.70 8.96
CA LEU A 168 0.63 -5.87 7.84
C LEU A 168 -0.52 -5.68 6.85
N ASN A 169 -1.23 -6.75 6.50
CA ASN A 169 -2.41 -6.70 5.65
C ASN A 169 -3.50 -5.77 6.21
N LEU A 170 -3.78 -5.85 7.51
CA LEU A 170 -4.75 -4.97 8.17
C LEU A 170 -4.33 -3.50 8.14
N VAL A 171 -3.03 -3.23 8.33
CA VAL A 171 -2.50 -1.86 8.28
C VAL A 171 -2.51 -1.32 6.85
N MET A 172 -2.15 -2.13 5.86
CA MET A 172 -2.26 -1.77 4.44
C MET A 172 -3.71 -1.45 4.07
N PHE A 173 -4.66 -2.30 4.47
CA PHE A 173 -6.09 -2.02 4.29
C PHE A 173 -6.48 -0.66 4.86
N THR A 174 -6.11 -0.43 6.13
CA THR A 174 -6.43 0.80 6.86
C THR A 174 -5.79 2.04 6.22
N HIS A 175 -4.55 1.90 5.75
CA HIS A 175 -3.84 2.94 5.03
C HIS A 175 -4.59 3.34 3.75
N SER A 176 -4.98 2.36 2.93
CA SER A 176 -5.78 2.58 1.72
C SER A 176 -7.10 3.29 2.03
N LEU A 177 -7.78 2.87 3.10
CA LEU A 177 -9.04 3.48 3.51
C LEU A 177 -8.86 4.95 3.93
N MET A 178 -7.82 5.27 4.69
CA MET A 178 -7.69 6.59 5.33
C MET A 178 -6.88 7.60 4.54
N VAL A 179 -5.73 7.20 4.01
CA VAL A 179 -4.82 8.13 3.34
C VAL A 179 -5.38 8.50 1.96
N TRP A 180 -6.09 7.56 1.34
CA TRP A 180 -6.54 7.66 -0.04
C TRP A 180 -8.05 7.85 -0.22
N HIS A 181 -8.82 8.11 0.85
CA HIS A 181 -10.27 8.35 0.78
C HIS A 181 -10.70 9.42 -0.23
N ASN A 182 -9.87 10.46 -0.42
CA ASN A 182 -10.13 11.54 -1.38
C ASN A 182 -9.74 11.20 -2.82
N HIS A 183 -9.14 10.04 -3.06
CA HIS A 183 -8.75 9.56 -4.39
C HIS A 183 -9.33 8.15 -4.59
N PRO A 184 -10.66 8.03 -4.79
CA PRO A 184 -11.36 6.76 -4.72
C PRO A 184 -10.92 5.76 -5.80
N ALA A 185 -10.47 6.23 -6.96
CA ALA A 185 -9.88 5.37 -7.99
C ALA A 185 -8.60 4.66 -7.46
N HIS A 186 -7.65 5.43 -6.94
CA HIS A 186 -6.41 4.90 -6.37
C HIS A 186 -6.65 4.06 -5.11
N GLN A 187 -7.58 4.48 -4.25
CA GLN A 187 -7.98 3.70 -3.09
C GLN A 187 -8.46 2.30 -3.46
N ASN A 188 -9.31 2.17 -4.49
CA ASN A 188 -9.78 0.87 -4.96
C ASN A 188 -8.64 0.04 -5.57
N GLN A 189 -7.69 0.67 -6.26
CA GLN A 189 -6.47 -0.02 -6.74
C GLN A 189 -5.62 -0.55 -5.57
N LEU A 190 -5.49 0.19 -4.47
CA LEU A 190 -4.80 -0.31 -3.28
C LEU A 190 -5.59 -1.41 -2.57
N PHE A 191 -6.91 -1.35 -2.56
CA PHE A 191 -7.74 -2.45 -2.03
C PHE A 191 -7.59 -3.73 -2.83
N SER A 192 -7.48 -3.66 -4.16
CA SER A 192 -7.27 -4.85 -4.97
C SER A 192 -5.96 -5.55 -4.60
N ILE A 193 -4.88 -4.80 -4.35
CA ILE A 193 -3.60 -5.37 -3.88
C ILE A 193 -3.77 -6.06 -2.51
N VAL A 194 -4.48 -5.43 -1.58
CA VAL A 194 -4.70 -5.99 -0.24
C VAL A 194 -5.55 -7.25 -0.31
N PHE A 195 -6.62 -7.24 -1.11
CA PHE A 195 -7.50 -8.39 -1.27
C PHE A 195 -6.85 -9.55 -2.02
N ASP A 196 -6.00 -9.26 -3.00
CA ASP A 196 -5.21 -10.29 -3.66
C ASP A 196 -4.25 -10.97 -2.66
N ASN A 197 -3.61 -10.16 -1.80
CA ASN A 197 -2.79 -10.67 -0.71
C ASN A 197 -3.58 -11.55 0.29
N MET A 198 -4.88 -11.35 0.43
CA MET A 198 -5.75 -12.18 1.29
C MET A 198 -6.40 -13.35 0.54
N GLY A 199 -6.24 -13.45 -0.79
CA GLY A 199 -6.86 -14.47 -1.63
C GLY A 199 -8.34 -14.22 -1.97
N PHE A 200 -8.80 -12.96 -1.93
CA PHE A 200 -10.19 -12.61 -2.26
C PHE A 200 -10.34 -12.19 -3.71
N HIS A 201 -10.17 -13.14 -4.63
CA HIS A 201 -10.14 -12.88 -6.07
C HIS A 201 -11.38 -12.14 -6.62
N GLU A 202 -12.58 -12.44 -6.12
CA GLU A 202 -13.80 -11.71 -6.53
C GLU A 202 -13.73 -10.23 -6.14
N ALA A 203 -13.29 -9.93 -4.91
CA ALA A 203 -13.14 -8.56 -4.43
C ALA A 203 -12.02 -7.80 -5.19
N VAL A 204 -10.97 -8.50 -5.64
CA VAL A 204 -9.92 -7.94 -6.50
C VAL A 204 -10.52 -7.40 -7.80
N ILE A 205 -11.33 -8.23 -8.49
CA ILE A 205 -11.98 -7.87 -9.76
C ILE A 205 -12.91 -6.67 -9.57
N GLU A 206 -13.72 -6.67 -8.50
CA GLU A 206 -14.63 -5.56 -8.20
C GLU A 206 -13.89 -4.25 -7.92
N CYS A 207 -12.80 -4.32 -7.15
CA CYS A 207 -11.95 -3.17 -6.84
C CYS A 207 -11.28 -2.62 -8.10
N LEU A 208 -10.69 -3.47 -8.94
CA LEU A 208 -10.04 -3.03 -10.18
C LEU A 208 -11.04 -2.42 -11.17
N HIS A 209 -12.22 -3.01 -11.30
CA HIS A 209 -13.30 -2.45 -12.11
C HIS A 209 -13.72 -1.06 -11.61
N THR A 210 -13.89 -0.92 -10.29
CA THR A 210 -14.25 0.36 -9.66
C THR A 210 -13.14 1.39 -9.84
N ALA A 211 -11.87 0.99 -9.67
CA ALA A 211 -10.72 1.86 -9.89
C ALA A 211 -10.69 2.39 -11.32
N PHE A 212 -10.85 1.50 -12.32
CA PHE A 212 -10.93 1.88 -13.72
C PHE A 212 -12.10 2.83 -14.00
N ARG A 213 -13.31 2.50 -13.54
CA ARG A 213 -14.52 3.31 -13.78
C ARG A 213 -14.44 4.73 -13.21
N LEU A 214 -13.67 4.92 -12.14
CA LEU A 214 -13.49 6.21 -11.48
C LEU A 214 -12.32 7.02 -12.06
N THR A 215 -11.56 6.46 -13.00
CA THR A 215 -10.41 7.11 -13.63
C THR A 215 -10.83 7.73 -14.94
N SER A 216 -10.56 9.03 -15.12
CA SER A 216 -10.88 9.71 -16.38
C SER A 216 -9.96 9.21 -17.50
N PRO A 217 -10.44 9.12 -18.76
CA PRO A 217 -9.60 8.73 -19.89
C PRO A 217 -8.40 9.66 -20.14
N GLU A 218 -8.47 10.90 -19.68
CA GLU A 218 -7.40 11.88 -19.76
C GLU A 218 -6.31 11.68 -18.68
N GLU A 219 -6.55 10.85 -17.67
CA GLU A 219 -5.56 10.55 -16.63
C GLU A 219 -4.46 9.62 -17.16
N HIS A 220 -3.21 9.93 -16.81
CA HIS A 220 -2.02 9.19 -17.21
C HIS A 220 -2.02 7.69 -16.82
N ASP A 221 -2.79 7.30 -15.81
CA ASP A 221 -2.87 5.93 -15.31
C ASP A 221 -4.13 5.17 -15.78
N TYR A 222 -4.92 5.77 -16.68
CA TYR A 222 -6.14 5.19 -17.25
C TYR A 222 -5.90 3.82 -17.88
N LEU A 223 -4.93 3.72 -18.79
CA LEU A 223 -4.61 2.47 -19.46
C LEU A 223 -4.03 1.42 -18.52
N THR A 224 -3.20 1.83 -17.56
CA THR A 224 -2.67 0.90 -16.56
C THR A 224 -3.79 0.25 -15.74
N LYS A 225 -4.81 1.02 -15.34
CA LYS A 225 -5.96 0.46 -14.61
C LYS A 225 -6.86 -0.41 -15.49
N ALA A 226 -7.01 -0.03 -16.77
CA ALA A 226 -7.74 -0.85 -17.74
C ALA A 226 -7.05 -2.21 -17.96
N GLN A 227 -5.73 -2.21 -18.13
CA GLN A 227 -4.90 -3.40 -18.26
C GLN A 227 -4.98 -4.27 -17.01
N ALA A 228 -4.90 -3.68 -15.81
CA ALA A 228 -5.01 -4.41 -14.55
C ALA A 228 -6.38 -5.12 -14.43
N TYR A 229 -7.48 -4.43 -14.75
CA TYR A 229 -8.82 -5.05 -14.74
C TYR A 229 -8.95 -6.17 -15.78
N TRP A 230 -8.47 -5.94 -17.00
CA TRP A 230 -8.46 -6.95 -18.06
C TRP A 230 -7.68 -8.20 -17.63
N ALA A 231 -6.45 -8.02 -17.10
CA ALA A 231 -5.63 -9.14 -16.63
C ALA A 231 -6.33 -9.94 -15.52
N ALA A 232 -6.98 -9.26 -14.57
CA ALA A 232 -7.75 -9.93 -13.52
C ALA A 232 -8.93 -10.77 -14.06
N LEU A 233 -9.58 -10.33 -15.16
CA LEU A 233 -10.62 -11.13 -15.82
C LEU A 233 -10.03 -12.38 -16.50
N ILE A 234 -8.86 -12.25 -17.11
CA ILE A 234 -8.16 -13.39 -17.73
C ILE A 234 -7.73 -14.40 -16.66
N ASP A 235 -7.10 -13.95 -15.57
CA ASP A 235 -6.65 -14.80 -14.47
C ASP A 235 -7.82 -15.52 -13.78
N ALA A 236 -8.98 -14.86 -13.69
CA ALA A 236 -10.22 -15.44 -13.19
C ALA A 236 -10.93 -16.39 -14.18
N LYS A 237 -10.33 -16.67 -15.34
CA LYS A 237 -10.89 -17.51 -16.41
C LYS A 237 -12.24 -16.99 -16.91
N MET A 238 -12.35 -15.67 -17.08
CA MET A 238 -13.54 -15.00 -17.61
C MET A 238 -13.26 -14.35 -18.99
N PRO A 239 -12.83 -15.13 -20.01
CA PRO A 239 -12.39 -14.59 -21.30
C PRO A 239 -13.49 -13.80 -22.03
N ASP A 240 -14.74 -14.26 -21.97
CA ASP A 240 -15.88 -13.55 -22.59
C ASP A 240 -16.05 -12.14 -22.01
N ARG A 241 -15.89 -11.98 -20.69
CA ARG A 241 -15.96 -10.66 -20.04
C ARG A 241 -14.75 -9.79 -20.39
N ALA A 242 -13.56 -10.38 -20.45
CA ALA A 242 -12.34 -9.67 -20.83
C ALA A 242 -12.44 -9.11 -22.26
N LYS A 243 -12.99 -9.91 -23.18
CA LYS A 243 -13.26 -9.55 -24.57
C LYS A 243 -14.32 -8.45 -24.69
N GLU A 244 -15.45 -8.61 -24.02
CA GLU A 244 -16.47 -7.56 -23.99
C GLU A 244 -15.90 -6.24 -23.45
N PHE A 245 -15.11 -6.31 -22.38
CA PHE A 245 -14.46 -5.16 -21.79
C PHE A 245 -13.52 -4.46 -22.78
N ILE A 246 -12.59 -5.18 -23.40
CA ILE A 246 -11.57 -4.55 -24.25
C ILE A 246 -12.17 -3.95 -25.54
N LEU A 247 -13.21 -4.58 -26.10
CA LEU A 247 -13.95 -4.02 -27.24
C LEU A 247 -14.70 -2.74 -26.87
N ARG A 248 -15.26 -2.67 -25.66
CA ARG A 248 -15.87 -1.45 -25.12
C ARG A 248 -14.81 -0.39 -24.83
N LEU A 249 -13.63 -0.78 -24.33
CA LEU A 249 -12.53 0.14 -24.06
C LEU A 249 -12.10 0.85 -25.34
N LEU A 250 -11.88 0.11 -26.44
CA LEU A 250 -11.52 0.69 -27.74
C LEU A 250 -12.53 1.74 -28.23
N ARG A 251 -13.83 1.48 -28.05
CA ARG A 251 -14.89 2.39 -28.51
C ARG A 251 -14.98 3.70 -27.73
N ASN A 252 -14.53 3.70 -26.46
CA ASN A 252 -14.74 4.82 -25.55
C ASN A 252 -13.43 5.51 -25.12
N SER A 253 -12.28 5.01 -25.58
CA SER A 253 -10.97 5.59 -25.25
C SER A 253 -10.55 6.67 -26.26
N PRO A 254 -9.70 7.62 -25.85
CA PRO A 254 -9.00 8.51 -26.78
C PRO A 254 -8.20 7.74 -27.82
N GLU A 255 -8.10 8.28 -29.03
CA GLU A 255 -7.35 7.65 -30.15
C GLU A 255 -5.88 7.40 -29.81
N ALA A 256 -5.29 8.24 -28.94
CA ALA A 256 -3.91 8.09 -28.45
C ALA A 256 -3.63 6.72 -27.80
N TYR A 257 -4.67 6.01 -27.37
CA TYR A 257 -4.56 4.71 -26.73
C TYR A 257 -4.87 3.52 -27.63
N PHE A 258 -5.29 3.75 -28.88
CA PHE A 258 -5.82 2.69 -29.73
C PHE A 258 -4.82 1.59 -30.05
N ASP A 259 -3.53 1.93 -30.21
CA ASP A 259 -2.53 0.93 -30.57
C ASP A 259 -2.26 -0.03 -29.41
N GLU A 260 -2.10 0.48 -28.19
CA GLU A 260 -2.00 -0.37 -26.98
C GLU A 260 -3.26 -1.21 -26.76
N ILE A 261 -4.46 -0.65 -27.00
CA ILE A 261 -5.72 -1.40 -26.85
C ILE A 261 -5.82 -2.52 -27.90
N LYS A 262 -5.39 -2.29 -29.15
CA LYS A 262 -5.38 -3.33 -30.19
C LYS A 262 -4.47 -4.49 -29.82
N GLU A 263 -3.29 -4.22 -29.25
CA GLU A 263 -2.40 -5.28 -28.76
C GLU A 263 -3.09 -6.16 -27.70
N ILE A 264 -3.80 -5.54 -26.75
CA ILE A 264 -4.55 -6.29 -25.72
C ILE A 264 -5.69 -7.11 -26.35
N ILE A 265 -6.35 -6.59 -27.38
CA ILE A 265 -7.37 -7.32 -28.14
C ILE A 265 -6.76 -8.57 -28.76
N GLU A 266 -5.65 -8.44 -29.49
CA GLU A 266 -4.96 -9.57 -30.13
C GLU A 266 -4.54 -10.64 -29.10
N LEU A 267 -3.99 -10.21 -27.96
CA LEU A 267 -3.65 -11.10 -26.84
C LEU A 267 -4.88 -11.83 -26.30
N THR A 268 -6.01 -11.13 -26.14
CA THR A 268 -7.27 -11.72 -25.65
C THR A 268 -7.74 -12.85 -26.57
N PHE A 269 -7.77 -12.60 -27.89
CA PHE A 269 -8.20 -13.60 -28.87
C PHE A 269 -7.20 -14.78 -28.97
N ALA A 270 -5.90 -14.52 -28.84
CA ALA A 270 -4.89 -15.58 -28.84
C ALA A 270 -5.01 -16.50 -27.62
N LEU A 271 -5.38 -15.96 -26.45
CA LEU A 271 -5.59 -16.73 -25.23
C LEU A 271 -6.87 -17.59 -25.30
N GLU A 272 -7.93 -17.13 -25.96
CA GLU A 272 -9.14 -17.93 -26.22
C GLU A 272 -8.84 -19.19 -27.04
N GLN A 273 -7.92 -19.13 -28.00
CA GLN A 273 -7.58 -20.27 -28.87
C GLN A 273 -6.77 -21.36 -28.17
N ARG A 274 -6.26 -21.10 -26.96
CA ARG A 274 -5.38 -22.00 -26.18
C ARG A 274 -6.07 -22.64 -24.97
N CYS A 275 -7.28 -22.21 -24.63
CA CYS A 275 -8.12 -22.75 -23.56
C CYS A 275 -9.16 -23.71 -24.13
#